data_AF-A0A1V8S7Z3-F1
#
_entry.id   AF-A0A1V8S7Z3-F1
#
_cell.length_a   1.000
_cell.length_b   1.000
_cell.length_c   1.000
_cell.angle_alpha   90.00
_cell.angle_beta   90.00
_cell.angle_gamma   90.00
#
_symmetry.space_group_name_H-M   'P 1'
#
loop_
_entity.id
_entity.type
_entity.pdbx_description
1 polymer ?
#
loop_
_entity_poly.entity_id
_entity_poly.type
_entity_poly.pdbx_seq_one_letter_code
_entity_poly.pdbx_strand_id
1 'polypeptide(L)'
;MSLQNIIVQHDAAGLGIESKQKLEKHLQKITKATSTLYTTSIFQTEQIQFLHKKNTEAETRRTTKSVVLGRGEGKVMSYDDLVTARLKRAEKDAAKEHRPGKGRRKRNAAAEMSDKAVDTLRRNRATEATAI
;
A
#
# COMPACT_ATOMS: atom_id res chain seq x y z
N MET A 1 -19.69 21.82 -34.86
CA MET A 1 -18.79 22.96 -35.16
C MET A 1 -17.78 23.09 -34.04
N SER A 2 -16.47 23.18 -34.33
CA SER A 2 -15.44 23.45 -33.31
C SER A 2 -15.62 24.86 -32.73
N LEU A 3 -15.38 25.05 -31.42
CA LEU A 3 -15.45 26.36 -30.75
C LEU A 3 -14.57 27.42 -31.46
N GLN A 4 -13.40 27.01 -31.96
CA GLN A 4 -12.53 27.90 -32.73
C GLN A 4 -13.22 28.43 -33.99
N ASN A 5 -13.96 27.59 -34.70
CA ASN A 5 -14.64 27.97 -35.94
C ASN A 5 -15.76 28.98 -35.65
N ILE A 6 -16.43 28.86 -34.51
CA ILE A 6 -17.47 29.79 -34.07
C ILE A 6 -16.86 31.16 -33.75
N ILE A 7 -15.73 31.19 -33.03
CA ILE A 7 -15.00 32.42 -32.70
C ILE A 7 -14.53 33.14 -33.97
N VAL A 8 -13.95 32.41 -34.92
CA VAL A 8 -13.51 32.99 -36.20
C VAL A 8 -14.69 33.53 -37.02
N GLN A 9 -15.84 32.86 -37.01
CA GLN A 9 -17.03 33.32 -37.73
C GLN A 9 -17.60 34.63 -37.16
N HIS A 10 -17.66 34.75 -35.83
CA HIS A 10 -18.19 35.95 -35.17
C HIS A 10 -17.20 37.12 -35.19
N ASP A 11 -15.95 36.89 -34.79
CA ASP A 11 -14.98 37.96 -34.58
C ASP A 11 -14.34 38.44 -35.88
N ALA A 12 -14.36 37.59 -36.91
CA ALA A 12 -13.75 37.90 -38.19
C ALA A 12 -14.74 38.26 -39.30
N ALA A 13 -16.04 38.34 -39.02
CA ALA A 13 -17.08 38.66 -40.02
C ALA A 13 -16.76 39.95 -40.81
N GLY A 14 -16.26 40.99 -40.14
CA GLY A 14 -15.87 42.27 -40.75
C GLY A 14 -14.36 42.48 -40.96
N LEU A 15 -13.53 41.48 -40.65
CA LEU A 15 -12.07 41.60 -40.71
C LEU A 15 -11.51 41.28 -42.10
N GLY A 16 -10.43 41.98 -42.46
CA GLY A 16 -9.62 41.67 -43.64
C GLY A 16 -8.96 40.28 -43.55
N ILE A 17 -8.48 39.78 -44.69
CA ILE A 17 -7.92 38.43 -44.84
C ILE A 17 -6.69 38.24 -43.93
N GLU A 18 -5.82 39.24 -43.81
CA GLU A 18 -4.62 39.15 -42.95
C GLU A 18 -4.97 39.08 -41.46
N SER A 19 -5.94 39.88 -41.02
CA SER A 19 -6.42 39.86 -39.62
C SER A 19 -7.10 38.54 -39.27
N LYS A 20 -7.85 37.93 -40.20
CA LYS A 20 -8.42 36.58 -40.07
C LYS A 20 -7.34 35.53 -39.83
N GLN A 21 -6.31 35.53 -40.68
CA GLN A 21 -5.19 34.60 -40.56
C GLN A 21 -4.41 34.79 -39.26
N LYS A 22 -4.23 36.03 -38.79
CA LYS A 22 -3.60 36.30 -37.49
C LYS A 22 -4.44 35.73 -36.35
N LEU A 23 -5.75 35.95 -36.34
CA LEU A 23 -6.68 35.42 -35.33
C LEU A 23 -6.63 33.89 -35.27
N GLU A 24 -6.73 33.21 -36.41
CA GLU A 24 -6.63 31.75 -36.50
C GLU A 24 -5.30 31.23 -35.93
N LYS A 25 -4.17 31.86 -36.27
CA LYS A 25 -2.85 31.50 -35.71
C LYS A 25 -2.81 31.66 -34.20
N HIS A 26 -3.41 32.71 -33.64
CA HIS A 26 -3.47 32.92 -32.19
C HIS A 26 -4.33 31.86 -31.51
N LEU A 27 -5.49 31.53 -32.07
CA LEU A 27 -6.36 30.48 -31.53
C LEU A 27 -5.69 29.10 -31.57
N GLN A 28 -4.97 28.78 -32.64
CA GLN A 28 -4.19 27.55 -32.72
C GLN A 28 -3.09 27.50 -31.65
N LYS A 29 -2.36 28.61 -31.44
CA LYS A 29 -1.34 28.72 -30.38
C LYS A 29 -1.93 28.50 -28.99
N ILE A 30 -3.05 29.18 -28.69
CA ILE A 30 -3.74 29.04 -27.40
C ILE A 30 -4.18 27.60 -27.21
N THR A 31 -4.84 27.02 -28.21
CA THR A 31 -5.34 25.64 -28.10
C THR A 31 -4.23 24.64 -27.89
N LYS A 32 -3.11 24.80 -28.61
CA LYS A 32 -1.92 23.97 -28.41
C LYS A 32 -1.34 24.15 -27.01
N ALA A 33 -1.27 25.38 -26.50
CA ALA A 33 -0.82 25.65 -25.14
C ALA A 33 -1.76 24.99 -24.12
N THR A 34 -3.07 25.17 -24.27
CA THR A 34 -4.08 24.57 -23.38
C THR A 34 -4.01 23.04 -23.38
N SER A 35 -3.87 22.41 -24.55
CA SER A 35 -3.74 20.95 -24.61
C SER A 35 -2.46 20.47 -23.92
N THR A 36 -1.33 21.15 -24.12
CA THR A 36 -0.08 20.82 -23.41
C THR A 36 -0.16 21.04 -21.91
N LEU A 37 -0.83 22.12 -21.45
CA LEU A 37 -1.03 22.37 -20.03
C LEU A 37 -1.93 21.31 -19.41
N TYR A 38 -3.00 20.91 -20.11
CA TYR A 38 -3.89 19.87 -19.64
C TYR A 38 -3.17 18.52 -19.53
N THR A 39 -2.44 18.10 -20.58
CA THR A 39 -1.70 16.82 -20.54
C THR A 39 -0.61 16.81 -19.47
N THR A 40 0.14 17.91 -19.31
CA THR A 40 1.14 18.03 -18.25
C THR A 40 0.51 18.02 -16.87
N SER A 41 -0.64 18.67 -16.68
CA SER A 41 -1.35 18.65 -15.40
C SER A 41 -1.84 17.24 -15.03
N ILE A 42 -2.41 16.50 -15.99
CA ILE A 42 -2.80 15.10 -15.77
C ILE A 42 -1.58 14.27 -15.39
N PHE A 43 -0.50 14.38 -16.18
CA PHE A 43 0.72 13.62 -15.92
C PHE A 43 1.30 13.90 -14.52
N GLN A 44 1.28 15.17 -14.07
CA GLN A 44 1.71 15.53 -12.72
C GLN A 44 0.81 14.91 -11.65
N THR A 45 -0.51 14.95 -11.83
CA THR A 45 -1.44 14.35 -10.86
C THR A 45 -1.27 12.83 -10.77
N GLU A 46 -1.11 12.15 -11.90
CA GLU A 46 -0.86 10.71 -11.96
C GLU A 46 0.49 10.35 -11.32
N GLN A 47 1.53 11.15 -11.57
CA GLN A 47 2.84 10.95 -10.94
C GLN A 47 2.77 11.09 -9.43
N ILE A 48 2.07 12.12 -8.92
CA ILE A 48 1.86 12.30 -7.48
C ILE A 48 1.10 11.12 -6.90
N GLN A 49 0.03 10.65 -7.56
CA GLN A 49 -0.75 9.50 -7.10
C GLN A 49 0.08 8.20 -7.10
N PHE A 50 0.89 7.99 -8.13
CA PHE A 50 1.80 6.86 -8.24
C PHE A 50 2.83 6.86 -7.10
N LEU A 51 3.47 8.00 -6.85
CA LEU A 51 4.44 8.16 -5.76
C LEU A 51 3.77 7.97 -4.41
N HIS A 52 2.56 8.51 -4.22
CA HIS A 52 1.79 8.31 -3.01
C HIS A 52 1.51 6.83 -2.76
N LYS A 53 1.05 6.08 -3.78
CA LYS A 53 0.83 4.63 -3.68
C LYS A 53 2.11 3.86 -3.35
N LYS A 54 3.25 4.26 -3.92
CA LYS A 54 4.54 3.65 -3.60
C LYS A 54 4.99 3.96 -2.17
N ASN A 55 4.78 5.17 -1.70
CA ASN A 55 5.11 5.57 -0.33
C ASN A 55 4.24 4.84 0.69
N THR A 56 2.93 4.75 0.47
CA THR A 56 2.04 3.98 1.37
C THR A 56 2.38 2.48 1.37
N GLU A 57 2.75 1.91 0.21
CA GLU A 57 3.27 0.55 0.13
C GLU A 57 4.61 0.41 0.90
N ALA A 58 5.52 1.37 0.80
CA ALA A 58 6.78 1.34 1.53
C ALA A 58 6.57 1.45 3.05
N GLU A 59 5.65 2.31 3.51
CA GLU A 59 5.28 2.44 4.91
C GLU A 59 4.68 1.15 5.45
N THR A 60 3.72 0.55 4.75
CA THR A 60 3.14 -0.74 5.14
C THR A 60 4.20 -1.85 5.20
N ARG A 61 5.16 -1.88 4.27
CA ARG A 61 6.30 -2.82 4.34
C ARG A 61 7.21 -2.56 5.54
N ARG A 62 7.47 -1.30 5.89
CA ARG A 62 8.28 -0.94 7.07
C ARG A 62 7.59 -1.33 8.36
N THR A 63 6.30 -1.02 8.50
CA THR A 63 5.52 -1.36 9.70
C THR A 63 5.38 -2.87 9.85
N THR A 64 5.00 -3.59 8.78
CA THR A 64 4.94 -5.06 8.81
C THR A 64 6.28 -5.69 9.12
N LYS A 65 7.39 -5.24 8.52
CA LYS A 65 8.73 -5.71 8.90
C LYS A 65 9.02 -5.48 10.39
N SER A 66 8.69 -4.31 10.93
CA SER A 66 8.89 -4.02 12.36
C SER A 66 8.02 -4.89 13.28
N VAL A 67 6.83 -5.29 12.81
CA VAL A 67 5.94 -6.20 13.54
C VAL A 67 6.45 -7.64 13.46
N VAL A 68 6.84 -8.11 12.27
CA VAL A 68 7.37 -9.47 12.04
C VAL A 68 8.69 -9.68 12.76
N LEU A 69 9.58 -8.68 12.72
CA LEU A 69 10.82 -8.73 13.49
C LEU A 69 10.58 -8.50 14.99
N GLY A 70 9.35 -8.18 15.43
CA GLY A 70 9.06 -7.75 16.78
C GLY A 70 9.68 -6.38 17.07
N ARG A 71 8.87 -5.42 17.55
CA ARG A 71 9.38 -4.07 17.87
C ARG A 71 10.40 -4.16 19.01
N GLY A 72 11.68 -4.28 18.66
CA GLY A 72 12.78 -4.44 19.62
C GLY A 72 13.08 -5.88 20.06
N GLU A 73 12.29 -6.88 19.66
CA GLU A 73 12.53 -8.31 19.98
C GLU A 73 13.39 -9.01 18.91
N GLY A 74 13.42 -8.48 17.69
CA GLY A 74 14.26 -8.93 16.58
C GLY A 74 15.70 -8.51 16.77
N LYS A 75 16.32 -8.99 17.84
CA LYS A 75 17.74 -8.81 18.08
C LYS A 75 18.49 -9.61 17.02
N VAL A 76 19.29 -8.93 16.20
CA VAL A 76 20.34 -9.60 15.42
C VAL A 76 21.35 -10.13 16.44
N MET A 77 21.21 -11.40 16.81
CA MET A 77 22.09 -12.07 17.77
C MET A 77 23.43 -12.32 17.07
N SER A 78 24.52 -11.87 17.70
CA SER A 78 25.87 -12.24 17.28
C SER A 78 26.12 -13.73 17.58
N TYR A 79 27.18 -14.29 17.00
CA TYR A 79 27.53 -15.71 17.25
C TYR A 79 27.70 -15.99 18.76
N ASP A 80 28.28 -15.06 19.50
CA ASP A 80 28.51 -15.19 20.95
C ASP A 80 27.19 -15.23 21.74
N ASP A 81 26.19 -14.45 21.32
CA ASP A 81 24.85 -14.46 21.92
C ASP A 81 24.15 -15.82 21.68
N LEU A 82 24.38 -16.45 20.52
CA LEU A 82 23.85 -17.78 20.22
C LEU A 82 24.51 -18.87 21.06
N VAL A 83 25.84 -18.79 21.25
CA VAL A 83 26.59 -19.73 22.08
C VAL A 83 26.10 -19.66 23.53
N THR A 84 26.00 -18.45 24.09
CA THR A 84 25.49 -18.26 25.46
C THR A 84 24.04 -18.72 25.63
N ALA A 85 23.18 -18.51 24.63
CA ALA A 85 21.81 -19.00 24.66
C ALA A 85 21.72 -20.53 24.59
N ARG A 86 22.63 -21.19 23.86
CA ARG A 86 22.72 -22.67 23.79
C ARG A 86 23.21 -23.27 25.10
N LEU A 87 24.24 -22.69 25.72
CA LEU A 87 24.75 -23.14 27.03
C LEU A 87 23.66 -23.05 28.11
N LYS A 88 22.97 -21.91 28.20
CA LYS A 88 21.83 -21.73 29.12
C LYS A 88 20.67 -22.70 28.88
N ARG A 89 20.52 -23.21 27.64
CA ARG A 89 19.48 -24.19 27.30
C ARG A 89 19.90 -25.59 27.73
N ALA A 90 21.14 -25.97 27.46
CA ALA A 90 21.74 -27.23 27.91
C ALA A 90 21.72 -27.34 29.45
N GLU A 91 22.07 -26.29 30.18
CA GLU A 91 21.98 -26.24 31.65
C GLU A 91 20.54 -26.45 32.16
N LYS A 92 19.56 -25.81 31.51
CA LYS A 92 18.15 -25.95 31.87
C LYS A 92 17.59 -27.34 31.56
N ASP A 93 18.06 -27.98 30.51
CA ASP A 93 17.62 -29.31 30.13
C ASP A 93 18.30 -30.38 30.99
N ALA A 94 19.58 -30.24 31.33
CA ALA A 94 20.26 -31.06 32.34
C ALA A 94 19.62 -30.91 33.75
N ALA A 95 19.21 -29.70 34.12
CA ALA A 95 18.48 -29.46 35.36
C ALA A 95 17.05 -30.05 35.38
N LYS A 96 16.44 -30.29 34.22
CA LYS A 96 15.18 -31.04 34.12
C LYS A 96 15.42 -32.54 34.18
N GLU A 97 16.54 -33.01 33.65
CA GLU A 97 16.94 -34.42 33.66
C GLU A 97 17.32 -34.91 35.07
N HIS A 98 17.91 -34.03 35.89
CA HIS A 98 18.17 -34.28 37.32
C HIS A 98 16.95 -34.11 38.25
N ARG A 99 15.77 -33.74 37.74
CA ARG A 99 14.53 -33.77 38.53
C ARG A 99 13.85 -35.13 38.36
N PRO A 100 13.71 -35.96 39.41
CA PRO A 100 13.07 -37.25 39.29
C PRO A 100 11.59 -37.06 38.92
N GLY A 101 11.20 -37.75 37.84
CA GLY A 101 9.86 -37.95 37.29
C GLY A 101 8.70 -37.10 37.83
N LYS A 102 8.25 -36.12 37.03
CA LYS A 102 6.80 -35.82 36.97
C LYS A 102 6.28 -36.35 35.64
N GLY A 103 5.55 -37.45 35.77
CA GLY A 103 5.06 -38.29 34.68
C GLY A 103 4.43 -37.49 33.54
N ARG A 104 4.58 -38.07 32.35
CA ARG A 104 3.89 -37.75 31.11
C ARG A 104 2.40 -37.51 31.36
N ARG A 105 2.02 -36.27 31.67
CA ARG A 105 0.64 -35.82 31.55
C ARG A 105 0.35 -35.75 30.06
N LYS A 106 -0.39 -36.75 29.59
CA LYS A 106 -1.13 -36.79 28.33
C LYS A 106 -1.75 -35.39 28.12
N ARG A 107 -1.19 -34.59 27.21
CA ARG A 107 -1.83 -33.35 26.77
C ARG A 107 -2.99 -33.77 25.88
N ASN A 108 -4.14 -33.98 26.50
CA ASN A 108 -5.42 -33.85 25.82
C ASN A 108 -5.59 -32.37 25.45
N ALA A 109 -5.88 -32.12 24.17
CA ALA A 109 -6.79 -31.09 23.67
C ALA A 109 -6.70 -29.67 24.29
N ALA A 110 -5.60 -28.95 24.06
CA ALA A 110 -5.57 -27.49 24.21
C ALA A 110 -5.05 -26.76 22.96
N ALA A 111 -4.97 -27.46 21.82
CA ALA A 111 -4.63 -26.88 20.51
C ALA A 111 -5.84 -26.76 19.57
N GLU A 112 -7.05 -27.16 19.99
CA GLU A 112 -8.26 -27.07 19.15
C GLU A 112 -9.26 -25.97 19.55
N MET A 113 -8.94 -25.13 20.54
CA MET A 113 -9.86 -24.09 21.02
C MET A 113 -9.59 -22.69 20.46
N SER A 114 -8.52 -22.44 19.70
CA SER A 114 -8.34 -21.14 19.02
C SER A 114 -8.88 -21.11 17.59
N ASP A 115 -8.92 -22.24 16.88
CA ASP A 115 -9.37 -22.26 15.48
C ASP A 115 -10.89 -22.26 15.33
N LYS A 116 -11.64 -22.82 16.31
CA LYS A 116 -13.12 -22.81 16.27
C LYS A 116 -13.74 -21.43 16.57
N ALA A 117 -13.02 -20.54 17.26
CA ALA A 117 -13.49 -19.19 17.56
C ALA A 117 -13.35 -18.24 16.34
N VAL A 118 -12.27 -18.39 15.58
CA VAL A 118 -12.04 -17.58 14.36
C VAL A 118 -12.98 -18.02 13.24
N ASP A 119 -13.28 -19.31 13.14
CA ASP A 119 -14.12 -19.86 12.08
C ASP A 119 -15.64 -19.59 12.28
N THR A 120 -16.09 -19.51 13.54
CA THR A 120 -17.48 -19.09 13.86
C THR A 120 -17.70 -17.60 13.64
N LEU A 121 -16.71 -16.75 13.95
CA LEU A 121 -16.77 -15.31 13.64
C LEU A 121 -16.77 -15.03 12.13
N ARG A 122 -16.10 -15.86 11.32
CA ARG A 122 -16.06 -15.70 9.86
C ARG A 122 -17.37 -16.13 9.19
N ARG A 123 -18.02 -17.19 9.70
CA ARG A 123 -19.35 -17.63 9.21
C ARG A 123 -20.46 -16.64 9.55
N ASN A 124 -20.48 -16.07 10.75
CA ASN A 124 -21.52 -15.13 11.16
C ASN A 124 -21.42 -13.78 10.42
N ARG A 125 -20.20 -13.35 10.06
CA ARG A 125 -19.99 -12.12 9.29
C ARG A 125 -20.39 -12.25 7.81
N ALA A 126 -20.44 -13.47 7.27
CA ALA A 126 -20.89 -13.73 5.91
C ALA A 126 -22.43 -13.77 5.79
N THR A 127 -23.15 -14.09 6.87
CA THR A 127 -24.63 -14.14 6.89
C THR A 127 -25.28 -12.78 7.17
N GLU A 128 -24.54 -11.80 7.70
CA GLU A 128 -25.04 -10.43 7.89
C GLU A 128 -24.85 -9.54 6.65
N ALA A 129 -23.94 -9.91 5.73
CA ALA A 129 -23.70 -9.17 4.49
C ALA A 129 -24.68 -9.49 3.35
N THR A 130 -25.58 -10.46 3.54
CA THR A 130 -26.64 -10.85 2.60
C THR A 130 -28.05 -10.51 3.07
N ALA A 131 -28.17 -9.67 4.10
CA ALA A 131 -29.45 -9.20 4.63
C ALA A 131 -29.51 -7.67 4.74
N ILE A 132 -29.28 -6.97 3.62
CA ILE A 132 -29.84 -5.65 3.28
C ILE A 132 -30.07 -5.62 1.77
#